data_AF-A0A3A5UXM6-F1
#
_entry.id   AF-A0A3A5UXM6-F1
#
_cell.length_a   1.000
_cell.length_b   1.000
_cell.length_c   1.000
_cell.angle_alpha   90.00
_cell.angle_beta   90.00
_cell.angle_gamma   90.00
#
_symmetry.space_group_name_H-M   'P 1'
#
loop_
_entity.id
_entity.type
_entity.pdbx_description
1 polymer ?
#
loop_
_entity_poly.entity_id
_entity_poly.type
_entity_poly.pdbx_seq_one_letter_code
_entity_poly.pdbx_strand_id
1 'polypeptide(L)'
;MSEKTYTVEIADATGHSVVEMTKTELISQASNAKGSWVFVDNKMVAADELANTNFDDAQHIRMVPALQAGKDEKTYTVEIADATGHSVVQMTKSELIEQASSAKGSWVFVDNKMVAANELADADFDSAQHIRMVPALQAGL
;
A
#
# COMPACT_ATOMS: atom_id res chain seq x y z
N MET A 1 37.38 -4.93 7.18
CA MET A 1 36.90 -3.70 7.83
C MET A 1 35.43 -3.94 8.12
N SER A 2 34.99 -3.77 9.37
CA SER A 2 33.58 -3.96 9.70
C SER A 2 32.79 -2.78 9.14
N GLU A 3 31.82 -3.05 8.27
CA GLU A 3 30.86 -2.02 7.84
C GLU A 3 30.06 -1.56 9.05
N LYS A 4 29.82 -0.25 9.15
CA LYS A 4 29.02 0.33 10.24
C LYS A 4 27.57 -0.12 10.05
N THR A 5 27.02 -0.77 11.08
CA THR A 5 25.61 -1.16 11.14
C THR A 5 24.79 -0.04 11.74
N TYR A 6 23.54 0.03 11.32
CA TYR A 6 22.56 1.00 11.80
C TYR A 6 21.31 0.26 12.25
N THR A 7 20.71 0.75 13.34
CA THR A 7 19.41 0.29 13.79
C THR A 7 18.34 0.95 12.93
N VAL A 8 17.58 0.13 12.22
CA VAL A 8 16.53 0.56 11.28
C VAL A 8 15.19 0.03 11.79
N GLU A 9 14.24 0.94 11.97
CA GLU A 9 12.85 0.60 12.27
C GLU A 9 12.08 0.41 10.97
N ILE A 10 11.60 -0.80 10.70
CA ILE A 10 10.81 -1.13 9.52
C ILE A 10 9.34 -1.17 9.93
N ALA A 11 8.49 -0.38 9.27
CA ALA A 11 7.05 -0.51 9.46
C ALA A 11 6.55 -1.83 8.84
N ASP A 12 5.83 -2.62 9.63
CA ASP A 12 5.27 -3.91 9.23
C ASP A 12 3.86 -4.11 9.83
N ALA A 13 3.23 -5.25 9.54
CA ALA A 13 1.85 -5.54 9.97
C ALA A 13 1.66 -5.56 11.50
N THR A 14 2.73 -5.72 12.28
CA THR A 14 2.72 -5.68 13.75
C THR A 14 2.88 -4.26 14.34
N GLY A 15 3.05 -3.24 13.48
CA GLY A 15 3.38 -1.88 13.85
C GLY A 15 4.76 -1.52 13.33
N HIS A 16 5.81 -2.01 13.99
CA HIS A 16 7.21 -1.79 13.61
C HIS A 16 8.13 -2.92 14.09
N SER A 17 9.08 -3.29 13.25
CA SER A 17 10.17 -4.22 13.53
C SER A 17 11.49 -3.48 13.56
N VAL A 18 12.33 -3.73 14.56
CA VAL A 18 13.65 -3.13 14.66
C VAL A 18 14.71 -4.13 14.20
N VAL A 19 15.53 -3.75 13.23
CA VAL A 19 16.58 -4.59 12.66
C VAL A 19 17.89 -3.82 12.55
N GLU A 20 19.01 -4.50 12.76
CA GLU A 20 20.33 -3.93 12.49
C GLU A 20 20.80 -4.34 11.10
N MET A 21 21.17 -3.38 10.27
CA MET A 21 21.69 -3.63 8.93
C MET A 21 22.68 -2.57 8.49
N THR A 22 23.45 -2.87 7.46
CA THR A 22 24.35 -1.93 6.81
C THR A 22 23.58 -0.94 5.92
N LYS A 23 24.23 0.18 5.59
CA LYS A 23 23.67 1.16 4.64
C LYS A 23 23.38 0.52 3.28
N THR A 24 24.22 -0.40 2.82
CA THR A 24 24.04 -1.12 1.55
C THR A 24 22.80 -2.02 1.58
N GLU A 25 22.58 -2.74 2.68
CA GLU A 25 21.37 -3.55 2.88
C GLU A 25 20.11 -2.70 2.92
N LEU A 26 20.14 -1.55 3.62
CA LEU A 26 19.04 -0.59 3.65
C LEU A 26 18.66 -0.11 2.25
N ILE A 27 19.65 0.27 1.45
CA ILE A 27 19.43 0.71 0.06
C ILE A 27 18.83 -0.43 -0.76
N SER A 28 19.38 -1.65 -0.66
CA SER A 28 18.85 -2.81 -1.38
C SER A 28 17.40 -3.11 -1.01
N GLN A 29 17.06 -3.02 0.28
CA GLN A 29 15.71 -3.24 0.78
C GLN A 29 14.75 -2.12 0.33
N ALA A 30 15.18 -0.85 0.38
CA ALA A 30 14.41 0.29 -0.12
C ALA A 30 14.12 0.17 -1.63
N SER A 31 15.10 -0.29 -2.41
CA SER A 31 14.96 -0.50 -3.85
C SER A 31 14.08 -1.71 -4.20
N ASN A 32 14.12 -2.78 -3.40
CA ASN A 32 13.29 -3.97 -3.61
C ASN A 32 11.82 -3.72 -3.30
N ALA A 33 11.53 -2.91 -2.29
CA ALA A 33 10.17 -2.54 -1.93
C ALA A 33 9.76 -1.28 -2.70
N LYS A 34 9.20 -1.46 -3.91
CA LYS A 34 8.74 -0.34 -4.76
C LYS A 34 7.84 0.61 -3.98
N GLY A 35 8.18 1.91 -3.99
CA GLY A 35 7.44 2.96 -3.29
C GLY A 35 7.75 3.11 -1.80
N SER A 36 8.79 2.46 -1.29
CA SER A 36 9.23 2.63 0.10
C SER A 36 9.79 4.00 0.37
N TRP A 37 9.50 4.52 1.55
CA TRP A 37 10.09 5.74 2.09
C TRP A 37 11.10 5.38 3.17
N VAL A 38 12.27 5.99 3.11
CA VAL A 38 13.24 5.91 4.20
C VAL A 38 13.30 7.27 4.88
N PHE A 39 13.30 7.26 6.20
CA PHE A 39 13.41 8.43 7.05
C PHE A 39 14.72 8.34 7.82
N VAL A 40 15.48 9.44 7.81
CA VAL A 40 16.70 9.62 8.61
C VAL A 40 16.49 10.87 9.46
N ASP A 41 16.44 10.71 10.78
CA ASP A 41 16.11 11.76 11.76
C ASP A 41 14.86 12.57 11.40
N ASN A 42 13.78 11.85 11.07
CA ASN A 42 12.49 12.41 10.62
C ASN A 42 12.51 13.13 9.26
N LYS A 43 13.60 13.07 8.50
CA LYS A 43 13.65 13.56 7.12
C LYS A 43 13.46 12.40 6.15
N MET A 44 12.49 12.53 5.26
CA MET A 44 12.30 11.58 4.17
C MET A 44 13.45 11.69 3.17
N VAL A 45 14.02 10.55 2.80
CA VAL A 45 15.13 10.40 1.86
C VAL A 45 14.72 9.36 0.83
N ALA A 46 14.82 9.72 -0.46
CA ALA A 46 14.54 8.78 -1.54
C ALA A 46 15.61 7.68 -1.61
N ALA A 47 15.25 6.49 -2.11
CA ALA A 47 16.19 5.36 -2.20
C ALA A 47 17.48 5.71 -2.97
N ASP A 48 17.36 6.48 -4.05
CA ASP A 48 18.49 6.97 -4.86
C ASP A 48 19.37 8.00 -4.13
N GLU A 49 18.82 8.70 -3.13
CA GLU A 49 19.54 9.70 -2.33
C GLU A 49 20.17 9.11 -1.06
N LEU A 50 19.76 7.90 -0.65
CA LEU A 50 20.34 7.21 0.52
C LEU A 50 21.84 7.00 0.35
N ALA A 51 22.32 6.67 -0.85
CA ALA A 51 23.74 6.49 -1.12
C ALA A 51 24.57 7.74 -0.76
N ASN A 52 24.03 8.92 -1.02
CA ASN A 52 24.69 10.21 -0.77
C ASN A 52 24.38 10.82 0.60
N THR A 53 23.43 10.24 1.34
CA THR A 53 23.04 10.72 2.66
C THR A 53 24.08 10.34 3.70
N ASN A 54 24.41 11.25 4.61
CA ASN A 54 25.29 10.97 5.75
C ASN A 54 24.49 10.31 6.88
N PHE A 55 24.94 9.15 7.34
CA PHE A 55 24.34 8.37 8.42
C PHE A 55 25.17 8.44 9.71
N ASP A 56 26.33 9.10 9.71
CA ASP A 56 27.26 9.02 10.83
C ASP A 56 26.68 9.57 12.14
N ASP A 57 25.83 10.59 12.05
CA ASP A 57 25.12 11.25 13.15
C ASP A 57 23.64 10.84 13.26
N ALA A 58 23.20 9.88 12.44
CA ALA A 58 21.79 9.50 12.41
C ALA A 58 21.39 8.79 13.72
N GLN A 59 20.43 9.35 14.45
CA GLN A 59 19.93 8.74 15.69
C GLN A 59 18.73 7.85 15.43
N HIS A 60 17.90 8.21 14.46
CA HIS A 60 16.70 7.45 14.15
C HIS A 60 16.58 7.21 12.65
N ILE A 61 16.63 5.94 12.24
CA ILE A 61 16.42 5.53 10.86
C ILE A 61 15.18 4.66 10.82
N ARG A 62 14.22 5.05 9.98
CA ARG A 62 12.97 4.32 9.82
C ARG A 62 12.70 4.08 8.35
N MET A 63 12.49 2.84 7.98
CA MET A 63 11.97 2.45 6.67
C MET A 63 10.48 2.21 6.78
N VAL A 64 9.72 2.90 5.94
CA VAL A 64 8.31 2.64 5.75
C VAL A 64 8.21 2.02 4.36
N PRO A 65 8.04 0.69 4.22
CA PRO A 65 7.71 0.14 2.92
C PRO A 65 6.45 0.83 2.40
N ALA A 66 6.30 0.91 1.08
CA ALA A 66 5.01 1.29 0.51
C ALA A 66 3.96 0.47 1.25
N LEU A 67 2.93 1.13 1.79
CA LEU A 67 1.82 0.49 2.50
C LEU A 67 1.29 -0.61 1.58
N GLN A 68 1.78 -1.83 1.79
CA GLN A 68 1.33 -3.00 1.07
C GLN A 68 0.12 -3.45 1.86
N ALA A 69 -1.00 -2.78 1.61
CA ALA A 69 -2.27 -3.13 2.19
C ALA A 69 -2.52 -4.62 1.89
N GLY A 70 -2.42 -5.47 2.92
CA GLY A 70 -2.91 -6.84 2.90
C GLY A 70 -2.13 -7.85 2.06
N LYS A 71 -0.84 -8.11 2.33
CA LYS A 71 -0.14 -9.26 1.73
C LYS A 71 -0.72 -10.63 2.12
N ASP A 72 -1.54 -10.69 3.18
CA ASP A 72 -2.31 -11.86 3.62
C ASP A 72 -3.83 -11.62 3.59
N GLU A 73 -4.29 -10.53 2.96
CA GLU A 73 -5.71 -10.25 2.86
C GLU A 73 -6.33 -11.11 1.75
N LYS A 74 -7.45 -11.78 2.07
CA LYS A 74 -8.23 -12.58 1.12
C LYS A 74 -8.49 -11.73 -0.12
N THR A 75 -8.11 -12.26 -1.29
CA THR A 75 -8.40 -11.62 -2.55
C THR A 75 -9.81 -11.98 -3.01
N TYR A 76 -10.48 -11.01 -3.61
CA TYR A 76 -11.80 -11.16 -4.16
C TYR A 76 -11.75 -10.86 -5.65
N THR A 77 -12.56 -11.58 -6.41
CA THR A 77 -12.80 -11.27 -7.82
C THR A 77 -13.75 -10.08 -7.88
N VAL A 78 -13.27 -8.96 -8.40
CA VAL A 78 -14.02 -7.70 -8.52
C VAL A 78 -14.20 -7.36 -10.00
N GLU A 79 -15.44 -7.09 -10.39
CA GLU A 79 -15.78 -6.53 -11.70
C GLU A 79 -15.75 -5.01 -11.63
N ILE A 80 -14.89 -4.35 -12.41
CA ILE A 80 -14.83 -2.89 -12.50
C ILE A 80 -15.53 -2.46 -13.78
N ALA A 81 -16.57 -1.64 -13.67
CA ALA A 81 -17.20 -1.06 -14.86
C ALA A 81 -16.23 -0.08 -15.56
N ASP A 82 -16.03 -0.28 -16.86
CA ASP A 82 -15.17 0.55 -17.70
C ASP A 82 -15.79 0.74 -19.11
N ALA A 83 -15.09 1.46 -20.00
CA ALA A 83 -15.57 1.79 -21.33
C ALA A 83 -15.89 0.58 -22.24
N THR A 84 -15.34 -0.59 -21.94
CA THR A 84 -15.60 -1.86 -22.64
C THR A 84 -16.81 -2.62 -22.07
N GLY A 85 -17.41 -2.11 -20.98
CA GLY A 85 -18.50 -2.73 -20.24
C GLY A 85 -18.10 -3.07 -18.81
N HIS A 86 -17.08 -3.92 -18.66
CA HIS A 86 -16.40 -4.19 -17.39
C HIS A 86 -15.10 -4.97 -17.59
N SER A 87 -14.17 -4.80 -16.65
CA SER A 87 -12.95 -5.59 -16.49
C SER A 87 -13.05 -6.42 -15.22
N VAL A 88 -12.48 -7.61 -15.22
CA VAL A 88 -12.42 -8.48 -14.05
C VAL A 88 -11.00 -8.47 -13.50
N VAL A 89 -10.85 -8.17 -12.21
CA VAL A 89 -9.56 -8.15 -11.53
C VAL A 89 -9.65 -8.88 -10.19
N GLN A 90 -8.52 -9.40 -9.70
CA GLN A 90 -8.42 -9.87 -8.33
C GLN A 90 -7.71 -8.82 -7.49
N MET A 91 -8.32 -8.42 -6.38
CA MET A 91 -7.77 -7.44 -5.45
C MET A 91 -8.21 -7.74 -4.01
N THR A 92 -7.51 -7.18 -3.04
CA THR A 92 -7.90 -7.26 -1.62
C THR A 92 -9.05 -6.30 -1.30
N LYS A 93 -9.68 -6.50 -0.14
CA LYS A 93 -10.71 -5.57 0.35
C LYS A 93 -10.11 -4.17 0.57
N SER A 94 -8.88 -4.07 1.08
CA SER A 94 -8.20 -2.78 1.25
C SER A 94 -7.93 -2.09 -0.09
N GLU A 95 -7.42 -2.82 -1.09
CA GLU A 95 -7.21 -2.28 -2.44
C GLU A 95 -8.52 -1.76 -3.05
N LEU A 96 -9.62 -2.48 -2.87
CA LEU A 96 -10.95 -2.04 -3.31
C LEU A 96 -11.40 -0.75 -2.63
N ILE A 97 -11.17 -0.62 -1.32
CA ILE A 97 -11.50 0.59 -0.54
C ILE A 97 -10.67 1.77 -1.05
N GLU A 98 -9.37 1.58 -1.26
CA GLU A 98 -8.48 2.62 -1.78
C GLU A 98 -8.91 3.08 -3.18
N GLN A 99 -9.25 2.12 -4.05
CA GLN A 99 -9.71 2.42 -5.40
C GLN A 99 -11.07 3.12 -5.40
N ALA A 100 -12.02 2.67 -4.58
CA ALA A 100 -13.32 3.29 -4.42
C ALA A 100 -13.24 4.70 -3.80
N SER A 101 -12.29 4.92 -2.90
CA SER A 101 -12.06 6.23 -2.26
C SER A 101 -11.33 7.21 -3.18
N SER A 102 -10.43 6.72 -4.04
CA SER A 102 -9.68 7.53 -4.99
C SER A 102 -10.56 8.10 -6.10
N ALA A 103 -11.57 7.35 -6.53
CA ALA A 103 -12.51 7.78 -7.56
C ALA A 103 -13.79 8.38 -6.92
N LYS A 104 -13.85 9.72 -6.83
CA LYS A 104 -15.00 10.43 -6.25
C LYS A 104 -16.33 9.99 -6.89
N GLY A 105 -17.26 9.50 -6.08
CA GLY A 105 -18.59 9.07 -6.53
C GLY A 105 -18.65 7.63 -7.05
N SER A 106 -17.63 6.82 -6.77
CA SER A 106 -17.66 5.39 -7.05
C SER A 106 -18.59 4.65 -6.09
N TRP A 107 -19.23 3.62 -6.62
CA TRP A 107 -20.10 2.72 -5.88
C TRP A 107 -19.54 1.32 -5.94
N VAL A 108 -19.59 0.60 -4.84
CA VAL A 108 -19.26 -0.83 -4.82
C VAL A 108 -20.53 -1.60 -4.53
N PHE A 109 -20.75 -2.67 -5.27
CA PHE A 109 -21.85 -3.60 -5.08
C PHE A 109 -21.28 -4.91 -4.53
N VAL A 110 -21.84 -5.37 -3.43
CA VAL A 110 -21.55 -6.69 -2.82
C VAL A 110 -22.85 -7.49 -2.84
N ASP A 111 -22.90 -8.56 -3.62
CA ASP A 111 -24.10 -9.38 -3.86
C ASP A 111 -25.36 -8.55 -4.19
N ASN A 112 -25.22 -7.62 -5.15
CA ASN A 112 -26.25 -6.66 -5.57
C ASN A 112 -26.66 -5.60 -4.54
N LYS A 113 -26.02 -5.52 -3.38
CA LYS A 113 -26.21 -4.42 -2.44
C LYS A 113 -25.16 -3.34 -2.68
N MET A 114 -25.62 -2.12 -2.89
CA MET A 114 -24.75 -0.96 -2.98
C MET A 114 -24.18 -0.63 -1.60
N VAL A 115 -22.87 -0.49 -1.53
CA VAL A 115 -22.09 -0.16 -0.34
C VAL A 115 -21.24 1.07 -0.69
N ALA A 116 -21.32 2.10 0.15
CA ALA A 116 -20.51 3.31 -0.03
C ALA A 116 -19.05 3.04 0.37
N ALA A 117 -18.10 3.79 -0.22
CA ALA A 117 -16.68 3.57 0.03
C ALA A 117 -16.28 3.65 1.51
N ASN A 118 -16.96 4.50 2.29
CA ASN A 118 -16.77 4.65 3.73
C ASN A 118 -17.42 3.53 4.56
N GLU A 119 -18.33 2.76 3.99
CA GLU A 119 -19.01 1.63 4.65
C GLU A 119 -18.40 0.27 4.23
N LEU A 120 -17.54 0.27 3.22
CA LEU A 120 -16.86 -0.95 2.75
C LEU A 120 -16.00 -1.59 3.84
N ALA A 121 -15.38 -0.79 4.71
CA ALA A 121 -14.59 -1.32 5.83
C ALA A 121 -15.42 -2.25 6.73
N ASP A 122 -16.69 -1.89 6.98
CA ASP A 122 -17.61 -2.65 7.83
C ASP A 122 -18.42 -3.71 7.06
N ALA A 123 -18.37 -3.71 5.73
CA ALA A 123 -19.10 -4.67 4.91
C ALA A 123 -18.52 -6.09 5.03
N ASP A 124 -19.40 -7.08 5.17
CA ASP A 124 -19.03 -8.48 5.17
C ASP A 124 -18.73 -8.96 3.74
N PHE A 125 -17.48 -9.36 3.52
CA PHE A 125 -17.01 -9.88 2.25
C PHE A 125 -16.84 -11.40 2.29
N ASP A 126 -16.96 -12.04 3.45
CA ASP A 126 -16.60 -13.45 3.58
C ASP A 126 -17.60 -14.36 2.86
N SER A 127 -18.87 -13.95 2.84
CA SER A 127 -19.94 -14.59 2.07
C SER A 127 -20.14 -14.04 0.65
N ALA A 128 -19.37 -13.02 0.26
CA ALA A 128 -19.59 -12.32 -1.01
C ALA A 128 -19.27 -13.24 -2.20
N GLN A 129 -20.27 -13.48 -3.05
CA GLN A 129 -20.09 -14.25 -4.29
C GLN A 129 -19.82 -13.34 -5.48
N HIS A 130 -20.37 -12.13 -5.44
CA HIS A 130 -20.27 -11.19 -6.53
C HIS A 130 -19.93 -9.80 -6.02
N ILE A 131 -18.79 -9.27 -6.46
CA ILE A 131 -18.33 -7.92 -6.10
C ILE A 131 -18.13 -7.13 -7.38
N ARG A 132 -18.77 -5.97 -7.46
CA ARG A 132 -18.68 -5.09 -8.62
C ARG A 132 -18.43 -3.65 -8.19
N MET A 133 -17.36 -3.06 -8.67
CA MET A 133 -17.09 -1.63 -8.56
C MET A 133 -17.62 -0.90 -9.80
N VAL A 134 -18.36 0.17 -9.57
CA VAL A 134 -18.78 1.11 -10.60
C VAL A 134 -18.13 2.45 -10.27
N PRO A 135 -17.06 2.84 -10.96
CA PRO A 135 -16.51 4.17 -10.81
C PRO A 135 -17.58 5.21 -11.17
N ALA A 136 -17.47 6.43 -10.63
CA ALA A 136 -18.34 7.51 -11.06
C ALA A 136 -18.34 7.59 -12.58
N LEU A 137 -19.52 7.54 -13.19
CA LEU A 137 -19.68 7.75 -14.61
C LEU A 137 -19.07 9.11 -14.94
N GLN A 138 -17.90 9.12 -15.59
CA GLN A 138 -17.49 10.25 -16.39
C GLN A 138 -18.49 10.29 -17.54
N ALA A 139 -19.63 10.95 -17.31
CA ALA A 139 -20.52 11.39 -18.37
C ALA A 139 -19.61 12.09 -19.38
N GLY A 140 -19.56 11.52 -20.59
CA GLY A 140 -18.52 11.78 -21.58
C GLY A 140 -18.19 13.26 -21.72
N LEU A 141 -16.89 13.55 -21.79
CA LEU A 141 -16.38 14.76 -22.42
C LEU A 141 -16.79 14.80 -23.90
#